data_AF-A0A7V7AHE1-F1
#
_entry.id   AF-A0A7V7AHE1-F1
#
_cell.length_a   1.000
_cell.length_b   1.000
_cell.length_c   1.000
_cell.angle_alpha   90.00
_cell.angle_beta   90.00
_cell.angle_gamma   90.00
#
_symmetry.space_group_name_H-M   'P 1'
#
loop_
_entity.id
_entity.type
_entity.pdbx_description
1 polymer ?
#
loop_
_entity_poly.entity_id
_entity_poly.type
_entity_poly.pdbx_seq_one_letter_code
_entity_poly.pdbx_strand_id
1 'polypeptide(L)'
;LTGSAFTPVELPLPALETGLYSLTVTGRTLNGLVDTLTLPVRVVDSFLTKQQLDFYLLEEGIGFQGAAQGLTTLTFSNYERGRYLNSVLQMASVEGNRIDQKLAAILGQRLIQEYFPQIKGERDLPPVDLMAYQTNSGGLALLPYGEADPELSGKIACLGSLSFDTFQLKNYFYQIVNDPKESRERSIASLCGLAALGEPVLAEMELMAGSGELTVKEQLYLILGLIEAGAEQQAASLLVELLQSKGERAGSYFRINTGQDQDDILEATAMAAAAAAPFNLPEERGLADYVLDNRGTDILTYLEQLLFLGKILPRLSGEPVSFNYMLHGKKETVTLKAGEVYSLPVKAEELPNLKFLDIQGQVGVTCLYEVPYSPAPDAGKNEVLIKRSYSVVGVQGRQFKGGDLVKIQITYEFGAKSPSGMYRIVDHLPAGLKIVSRPYERGLHDLFLGYPVEVRGQKAVFLVHGPKNGSFHYYARIVNRGEFKGEPALFQHVQSGQMCSLTGEDRVEIR
;
A
#
# COMPACT_ATOMS: atom_id res chain seq x y z
N LEU A 1 22.79 50.40 -4.78
CA LEU A 1 22.44 50.26 -3.35
C LEU A 1 23.61 50.78 -2.53
N THR A 2 23.34 51.58 -1.51
CA THR A 2 24.33 52.08 -0.53
C THR A 2 23.85 51.69 0.85
N GLY A 3 24.74 51.24 1.73
CA GLY A 3 24.38 50.79 3.08
C GLY A 3 25.52 50.92 4.06
N SER A 4 25.18 50.68 5.33
CA SER A 4 26.14 50.69 6.45
C SER A 4 26.64 49.28 6.74
N ALA A 5 27.87 49.16 7.23
CA ALA A 5 28.41 47.87 7.65
C ALA A 5 27.50 47.19 8.68
N PHE A 6 27.38 45.85 8.57
CA PHE A 6 26.52 45.00 9.42
C PHE A 6 25.01 45.33 9.39
N THR A 7 24.58 46.21 8.48
CA THR A 7 23.16 46.49 8.25
C THR A 7 22.74 45.83 6.94
N PRO A 8 21.71 44.96 6.95
CA PRO A 8 21.23 44.36 5.72
C PRO A 8 20.67 45.42 4.77
N VAL A 9 21.00 45.30 3.49
CA VAL A 9 20.42 46.11 2.42
C VAL A 9 19.62 45.20 1.51
N GLU A 10 18.36 45.55 1.28
CA GLU A 10 17.45 44.77 0.45
C GLU A 10 17.72 45.06 -1.03
N LEU A 11 17.90 43.99 -1.81
CA LEU A 11 17.99 44.05 -3.27
C LEU A 11 16.64 43.61 -3.84
N PRO A 12 15.83 44.54 -4.39
CA PRO A 12 14.59 44.16 -5.06
C PRO A 12 14.94 43.38 -6.32
N LEU A 13 14.32 42.21 -6.48
CA LEU A 13 14.40 41.41 -7.70
C LEU A 13 13.08 41.54 -8.46
N PRO A 14 13.10 41.60 -9.80
CA PRO A 14 11.88 41.45 -10.58
C PRO A 14 11.31 40.04 -10.41
N ALA A 15 10.08 39.82 -10.87
CA ALA A 15 9.58 38.47 -11.07
C ALA A 15 10.56 37.72 -12.00
N LEU A 16 11.04 36.57 -11.54
CA LEU A 16 11.98 35.75 -12.31
C LEU A 16 11.20 34.65 -13.03
N GLU A 17 11.51 34.44 -14.31
CA GLU A 17 11.01 33.31 -15.09
C GLU A 17 11.77 32.02 -14.71
N THR A 18 11.26 30.86 -15.11
CA THR A 18 11.95 29.59 -14.88
C THR A 18 13.29 29.56 -15.61
N GLY A 19 14.37 29.23 -14.87
CA GLY A 19 15.70 29.28 -15.41
C GLY A 19 16.82 29.20 -14.37
N LEU A 20 18.04 29.22 -14.86
CA LEU A 20 19.26 29.32 -14.06
C LEU A 20 19.79 30.75 -14.11
N TYR A 21 19.94 31.34 -12.93
CA TYR A 21 20.44 32.69 -12.72
C TYR A 21 21.69 32.67 -11.85
N SER A 22 22.45 33.76 -11.86
CA SER A 22 23.54 33.99 -10.93
C SER A 22 23.40 35.40 -10.34
N LEU A 23 23.28 35.50 -9.02
CA LEU A 23 23.28 36.76 -8.30
C LEU A 23 24.71 37.12 -7.94
N THR A 24 25.22 38.23 -8.47
CA THR A 24 26.56 38.73 -8.17
C THR A 24 26.47 40.05 -7.42
N VAL A 25 27.10 40.12 -6.24
CA VAL A 25 27.18 41.31 -5.41
C VAL A 25 28.64 41.69 -5.24
N THR A 26 28.99 42.91 -5.65
CA THR A 26 30.34 43.47 -5.47
C THR A 26 30.29 44.62 -4.46
N GLY A 27 31.01 44.47 -3.36
CA GLY A 27 31.25 45.52 -2.37
C GLY A 27 32.49 46.33 -2.73
N ARG A 28 32.44 47.66 -2.53
CA ARG A 28 33.60 48.56 -2.70
C ARG A 28 33.69 49.53 -1.53
N THR A 29 34.90 49.74 -1.00
CA THR A 29 35.15 50.76 0.03
C THR A 29 35.63 52.07 -0.61
N LEU A 30 35.53 53.17 0.14
CA LEU A 30 36.03 54.49 -0.31
C LEU A 30 37.55 54.52 -0.55
N ASN A 31 38.31 53.67 0.14
CA ASN A 31 39.76 53.52 -0.03
C ASN A 31 40.15 52.45 -1.09
N GLY A 32 39.20 51.96 -1.88
CA GLY A 32 39.47 51.16 -3.08
C GLY A 32 39.55 49.64 -2.89
N LEU A 33 39.19 49.10 -1.72
CA LEU A 33 39.07 47.65 -1.55
C LEU A 33 37.79 47.15 -2.23
N VAL A 34 37.87 45.98 -2.87
CA VAL A 34 36.77 45.37 -3.62
C VAL A 34 36.68 43.89 -3.28
N ASP A 35 35.47 43.40 -3.05
CA ASP A 35 35.18 41.97 -2.89
C ASP A 35 33.88 41.62 -3.64
N THR A 36 33.77 40.39 -4.14
CA THR A 36 32.63 39.93 -4.95
C THR A 36 32.15 38.55 -4.54
N LEU A 37 30.85 38.43 -4.32
CA LEU A 37 30.16 37.17 -4.08
C LEU A 37 29.24 36.85 -5.25
N THR A 38 29.33 35.65 -5.81
CA THR A 38 28.39 35.14 -6.82
C THR A 38 27.69 33.89 -6.29
N LEU A 39 26.35 33.89 -6.31
CA LEU A 39 25.51 32.78 -5.88
C LEU A 39 24.61 32.31 -7.03
N PRO A 40 24.58 31.00 -7.34
CA PRO A 40 23.64 30.46 -8.32
C PRO A 40 22.22 30.45 -7.74
N VAL A 41 21.24 30.79 -8.57
CA VAL A 41 19.81 30.74 -8.24
C VAL A 41 19.08 29.96 -9.32
N ARG A 42 18.33 28.94 -8.93
CA ARG A 42 17.45 28.20 -9.83
C ARG A 42 16.01 28.59 -9.55
N VAL A 43 15.31 29.02 -10.58
CA VAL A 43 13.87 29.29 -10.55
C VAL A 43 13.18 28.15 -11.31
N VAL A 44 12.10 27.62 -10.73
CA VAL A 44 11.32 26.50 -11.27
C VAL A 44 9.84 26.86 -11.21
N ASP A 45 9.05 26.31 -12.14
CA ASP A 45 7.60 26.53 -12.17
C ASP A 45 6.90 25.84 -10.97
N SER A 46 7.43 24.69 -10.54
CA SER A 46 6.97 23.97 -9.35
C SER A 46 8.08 23.12 -8.77
N PHE A 47 8.04 22.95 -7.44
CA PHE A 47 8.88 21.99 -6.71
C PHE A 47 8.20 20.62 -6.57
N LEU A 48 6.93 20.49 -7.01
CA LEU A 48 6.17 19.27 -6.80
C LEU A 48 6.77 18.09 -7.57
N THR A 49 7.01 17.03 -6.80
CA THR A 49 7.41 15.72 -7.30
C THR A 49 6.56 14.67 -6.60
N LYS A 50 6.38 13.52 -7.25
CA LYS A 50 5.82 12.33 -6.64
C LYS A 50 6.79 11.16 -6.78
N GLN A 51 6.72 10.21 -5.86
CA GLN A 51 7.33 8.90 -6.10
C GLN A 51 6.48 8.14 -7.12
N GLN A 52 7.15 7.63 -8.14
CA GLN A 52 6.61 6.71 -9.14
C GLN A 52 7.15 5.32 -8.83
N LEU A 53 6.26 4.33 -8.85
CA LEU A 53 6.58 2.93 -8.68
C LEU A 53 6.06 2.19 -9.91
N ASP A 54 6.99 1.54 -10.61
CA ASP A 54 6.66 0.71 -11.77
C ASP A 54 7.13 -0.73 -11.50
N PHE A 55 6.43 -1.70 -12.08
CA PHE A 55 6.76 -3.11 -11.96
C PHE A 55 6.98 -3.73 -13.35
N TYR A 56 7.99 -4.58 -13.45
CA TYR A 56 8.33 -5.33 -14.65
C TYR A 56 8.67 -6.78 -14.30
N LEU A 57 8.48 -7.70 -15.25
CA LEU A 57 9.21 -8.97 -15.26
C LEU A 57 10.50 -8.76 -16.03
N LEU A 58 11.61 -9.24 -15.48
CA LEU A 58 12.92 -9.06 -16.09
C LEU A 58 13.02 -9.92 -17.35
N GLU A 59 13.34 -9.28 -18.47
CA GLU A 59 13.60 -9.92 -19.75
C GLU A 59 14.87 -9.34 -20.36
N GLU A 60 15.52 -10.09 -21.26
CA GLU A 60 16.67 -9.57 -21.98
C GLU A 60 16.26 -8.41 -22.89
N GLY A 61 17.01 -7.31 -22.84
CA GLY A 61 16.72 -6.11 -23.63
C GLY A 61 15.60 -5.22 -23.09
N ILE A 62 15.06 -5.50 -21.90
CA ILE A 62 14.08 -4.62 -21.25
C ILE A 62 14.69 -3.24 -20.96
N GLY A 63 13.91 -2.20 -21.23
CA GLY A 63 14.22 -0.83 -20.83
C GLY A 63 13.34 -0.39 -19.66
N PHE A 64 13.94 0.24 -18.65
CA PHE A 64 13.20 0.77 -17.51
C PHE A 64 12.92 2.26 -17.67
N GLN A 65 11.74 2.69 -17.22
CA GLN A 65 11.53 4.10 -16.91
C GLN A 65 12.26 4.48 -15.62
N GLY A 66 12.65 5.74 -15.50
CA GLY A 66 13.44 6.21 -14.37
C GLY A 66 13.41 7.72 -14.19
N ALA A 67 14.08 8.19 -13.13
CA ALA A 67 14.18 9.61 -12.84
C ALA A 67 14.90 10.35 -13.98
N ALA A 68 14.36 11.49 -14.41
CA ALA A 68 15.09 12.38 -15.33
C ALA A 68 16.35 12.99 -14.67
N GLN A 69 16.32 13.14 -13.34
CA GLN A 69 17.43 13.62 -12.51
C GLN A 69 17.44 12.84 -11.20
N GLY A 70 18.62 12.42 -10.74
CA GLY A 70 18.76 11.63 -9.51
C GLY A 70 18.93 10.13 -9.77
N LEU A 71 18.56 9.33 -8.76
CA LEU A 71 18.67 7.87 -8.80
C LEU A 71 17.32 7.22 -9.06
N THR A 72 17.34 6.17 -9.87
CA THR A 72 16.30 5.14 -9.92
C THR A 72 16.80 3.94 -9.14
N THR A 73 16.03 3.45 -8.16
CA THR A 73 16.35 2.21 -7.46
C THR A 73 15.60 1.07 -8.11
N LEU A 74 16.32 0.10 -8.68
CA LEU A 74 15.79 -1.15 -9.20
C LEU A 74 15.91 -2.21 -8.10
N THR A 75 14.79 -2.79 -7.66
CA THR A 75 14.79 -3.88 -6.68
C THR A 75 14.30 -5.15 -7.34
N PHE A 76 15.14 -6.18 -7.33
CA PHE A 76 14.94 -7.49 -7.94
C PHE A 76 14.53 -8.49 -6.87
N SER A 77 13.56 -9.35 -7.18
CA SER A 77 13.11 -10.43 -6.30
C SER A 77 12.66 -11.64 -7.10
N ASN A 78 12.57 -12.79 -6.44
CA ASN A 78 11.93 -13.97 -6.99
C ASN A 78 10.41 -13.70 -7.12
N TYR A 79 9.90 -13.70 -8.36
CA TYR A 79 8.51 -13.39 -8.66
C TYR A 79 7.54 -14.55 -8.38
N GLU A 80 8.07 -15.76 -8.26
CA GLU A 80 7.31 -17.00 -8.03
C GLU A 80 7.04 -17.17 -6.52
N ARG A 81 7.18 -18.37 -5.96
CA ARG A 81 6.86 -18.65 -4.55
C ARG A 81 7.51 -17.67 -3.57
N GLY A 82 8.72 -17.18 -3.89
CA GLY A 82 9.49 -16.28 -3.03
C GLY A 82 8.73 -15.03 -2.58
N ARG A 83 7.80 -14.51 -3.38
CA ARG A 83 7.00 -13.33 -3.03
C ARG A 83 6.01 -13.57 -1.89
N TYR A 84 5.51 -14.79 -1.75
CA TYR A 84 4.49 -15.15 -0.75
C TYR A 84 5.11 -15.64 0.56
N LEU A 85 6.44 -15.75 0.62
CA LEU A 85 7.14 -16.23 1.81
C LEU A 85 6.78 -15.42 3.05
N ASN A 86 6.75 -14.08 2.95
CA ASN A 86 6.39 -13.23 4.10
C ASN A 86 4.95 -13.51 4.57
N SER A 87 4.00 -13.69 3.66
CA SER A 87 2.61 -14.03 3.98
C SER A 87 2.51 -15.36 4.69
N VAL A 88 3.21 -16.39 4.19
CA VAL A 88 3.25 -17.71 4.81
C VAL A 88 3.89 -17.66 6.19
N LEU A 89 5.01 -16.94 6.35
CA LEU A 89 5.69 -16.74 7.64
C LEU A 89 4.79 -16.01 8.65
N GLN A 90 4.02 -15.01 8.20
CA GLN A 90 3.04 -14.33 9.04
C GLN A 90 1.96 -15.29 9.51
N MET A 91 1.34 -16.07 8.61
CA MET A 91 0.34 -17.09 8.98
C MET A 91 0.89 -18.08 10.00
N ALA A 92 2.09 -18.60 9.74
CA ALA A 92 2.78 -19.56 10.60
C ALA A 92 3.16 -19.00 11.98
N SER A 93 3.19 -17.67 12.12
CA SER A 93 3.52 -16.95 13.35
C SER A 93 2.29 -16.44 14.09
N VAL A 94 1.08 -16.57 13.53
CA VAL A 94 -0.16 -16.12 14.18
C VAL A 94 -0.31 -16.76 15.55
N GLU A 95 -0.72 -15.96 16.53
CA GLU A 95 -1.07 -16.39 17.87
C GLU A 95 -2.50 -15.96 18.18
N GLY A 96 -3.22 -16.81 18.92
CA GLY A 96 -4.58 -16.52 19.36
C GLY A 96 -5.39 -17.76 19.64
N ASN A 97 -6.64 -17.56 20.06
CA ASN A 97 -7.56 -18.62 20.49
C ASN A 97 -8.77 -18.77 19.55
N ARG A 98 -8.91 -17.92 18.53
CA ARG A 98 -9.93 -18.11 17.50
C ARG A 98 -9.49 -19.25 16.57
N ILE A 99 -10.46 -19.99 16.01
CA ILE A 99 -10.15 -21.11 15.11
C ILE A 99 -9.39 -20.67 13.85
N ASP A 100 -9.73 -19.51 13.28
CA ASP A 100 -9.05 -18.93 12.13
C ASP A 100 -7.57 -18.66 12.39
N GLN A 101 -7.23 -18.17 13.59
CA GLN A 101 -5.86 -17.97 14.06
C GLN A 101 -5.10 -19.29 14.26
N LYS A 102 -5.75 -20.29 14.87
CA LYS A 102 -5.15 -21.62 15.06
C LYS A 102 -4.86 -22.30 13.72
N LEU A 103 -5.81 -22.24 12.80
CA LEU A 103 -5.66 -22.80 11.46
C LEU A 103 -4.59 -22.04 10.65
N ALA A 104 -4.51 -20.70 10.76
CA ALA A 104 -3.42 -19.94 10.14
C ALA A 104 -2.05 -20.43 10.59
N ALA A 105 -1.85 -20.62 11.90
CA ALA A 105 -0.59 -21.11 12.44
C ALA A 105 -0.28 -22.53 11.95
N ILE A 106 -1.24 -23.45 12.06
CA ILE A 106 -1.06 -24.87 11.69
C ILE A 106 -0.79 -25.01 10.19
N LEU A 107 -1.66 -24.45 9.35
CA LEU A 107 -1.56 -24.57 7.90
C LEU A 107 -0.40 -23.73 7.36
N GLY A 108 -0.11 -22.56 7.95
CA GLY A 108 1.07 -21.78 7.63
C GLY A 108 2.37 -22.56 7.83
N GLN A 109 2.51 -23.27 8.96
CA GLN A 109 3.68 -24.15 9.20
C GLN A 109 3.76 -25.28 8.16
N ARG A 110 2.64 -25.90 7.78
CA ARG A 110 2.61 -26.91 6.71
C ARG A 110 3.08 -26.32 5.38
N LEU A 111 2.61 -25.12 5.02
CA LEU A 111 3.04 -24.42 3.81
C LEU A 111 4.54 -24.09 3.82
N ILE A 112 5.12 -23.72 4.98
CA ILE A 112 6.59 -23.55 5.10
C ILE A 112 7.30 -24.86 4.80
N GLN A 113 6.87 -25.96 5.44
CA GLN A 113 7.51 -27.26 5.28
C GLN A 113 7.44 -27.77 3.84
N GLU A 114 6.30 -27.57 3.18
CA GLU A 114 6.05 -28.06 1.82
C GLU A 114 6.71 -27.18 0.74
N TYR A 115 6.60 -25.85 0.86
CA TYR A 115 6.97 -24.93 -0.21
C TYR A 115 8.26 -24.14 0.05
N PHE A 116 8.75 -24.12 1.30
CA PHE A 116 9.96 -23.39 1.71
C PHE A 116 10.86 -24.21 2.67
N PRO A 117 11.24 -25.46 2.33
CA PRO A 117 11.99 -26.36 3.22
C PRO A 117 13.37 -25.84 3.65
N GLN A 118 13.91 -24.85 2.93
CA GLN A 118 15.14 -24.15 3.28
C GLN A 118 15.01 -23.26 4.53
N ILE A 119 13.79 -22.87 4.91
CA ILE A 119 13.53 -22.03 6.07
C ILE A 119 13.60 -22.92 7.31
N LYS A 120 14.66 -22.74 8.09
CA LYS A 120 14.90 -23.48 9.33
C LYS A 120 14.26 -22.73 10.49
N GLY A 121 13.50 -23.44 11.31
CA GLY A 121 12.84 -22.87 12.49
C GLY A 121 11.44 -23.42 12.66
N GLU A 122 11.33 -24.73 12.91
CA GLU A 122 10.04 -25.31 13.28
C GLU A 122 9.58 -24.68 14.59
N ARG A 123 8.37 -24.12 14.57
CA ARG A 123 7.71 -23.71 15.79
C ARG A 123 6.95 -24.92 16.32
N ASP A 124 7.31 -25.35 17.52
CA ASP A 124 6.52 -26.35 18.23
C ASP A 124 5.17 -25.72 18.60
N LEU A 125 4.14 -26.08 17.85
CA LEU A 125 2.77 -25.63 18.10
C LEU A 125 2.16 -26.54 19.17
N PRO A 126 1.56 -26.00 20.23
CA PRO A 126 0.87 -26.84 21.20
C PRO A 126 -0.25 -27.63 20.48
N PRO A 127 -0.54 -28.86 20.93
CA PRO A 127 -1.63 -29.63 20.35
C PRO A 127 -2.94 -28.83 20.44
N VAL A 128 -3.61 -28.66 19.31
CA VAL A 128 -4.89 -27.96 19.23
C VAL A 128 -5.98 -29.00 19.03
N ASP A 129 -6.93 -29.04 19.97
CA ASP A 129 -8.16 -29.79 19.79
C ASP A 129 -9.12 -28.96 18.91
N LEU A 130 -9.16 -29.28 17.61
CA LEU A 130 -10.07 -28.64 16.67
C LEU A 130 -11.53 -29.03 16.93
N MET A 131 -11.78 -30.23 17.48
CA MET A 131 -13.14 -30.69 17.77
C MET A 131 -13.85 -29.79 18.79
N ALA A 132 -13.10 -29.13 19.68
CA ALA A 132 -13.63 -28.17 20.63
C ALA A 132 -14.33 -26.95 19.98
N TYR A 133 -14.12 -26.70 18.69
CA TYR A 133 -14.77 -25.61 17.95
C TYR A 133 -16.00 -26.07 17.16
N GLN A 134 -16.28 -27.38 17.11
CA GLN A 134 -17.47 -27.92 16.49
C GLN A 134 -18.60 -27.99 17.52
N THR A 135 -19.69 -27.27 17.25
CA THR A 135 -20.82 -27.19 18.18
C THR A 135 -21.74 -28.40 18.07
N ASN A 136 -22.70 -28.51 18.99
CA ASN A 136 -23.73 -29.56 18.95
C ASN A 136 -24.61 -29.53 17.70
N SER A 137 -24.71 -28.41 16.99
CA SER A 137 -25.43 -28.35 15.70
C SER A 137 -24.65 -29.01 14.55
N GLY A 138 -23.37 -29.33 14.77
CA GLY A 138 -22.44 -29.83 13.76
C GLY A 138 -21.64 -28.74 13.04
N GLY A 139 -22.05 -27.47 13.12
CA GLY A 139 -21.32 -26.34 12.55
C GLY A 139 -20.16 -25.88 13.43
N LEU A 140 -19.25 -25.09 12.85
CA LEU A 140 -18.05 -24.58 13.51
C LEU A 140 -18.28 -23.17 14.08
N ALA A 141 -17.73 -22.95 15.27
CA ALA A 141 -17.74 -21.67 15.96
C ALA A 141 -16.35 -21.03 15.96
N LEU A 142 -16.33 -19.70 16.01
CA LEU A 142 -15.08 -18.94 16.03
C LEU A 142 -14.23 -19.22 17.28
N LEU A 143 -14.92 -19.45 18.41
CA LEU A 143 -14.36 -19.79 19.71
C LEU A 143 -15.07 -21.04 20.25
N PRO A 144 -14.46 -21.84 21.15
CA PRO A 144 -15.04 -23.11 21.62
C PRO A 144 -16.42 -22.98 22.28
N TYR A 145 -16.74 -21.81 22.82
CA TYR A 145 -18.01 -21.50 23.48
C TYR A 145 -18.92 -20.60 22.64
N GLY A 146 -18.58 -20.38 21.36
CA GLY A 146 -19.36 -19.60 20.42
C GLY A 146 -20.48 -20.40 19.77
N GLU A 147 -21.32 -19.69 19.01
CA GLU A 147 -22.34 -20.32 18.16
C GLU A 147 -21.75 -20.73 16.80
N ALA A 148 -22.37 -21.73 16.18
CA ALA A 148 -21.99 -22.17 14.85
C ALA A 148 -22.33 -21.10 13.80
N ASP A 149 -21.35 -20.81 12.95
CA ASP A 149 -21.46 -19.83 11.88
C ASP A 149 -21.26 -20.51 10.52
N PRO A 150 -22.24 -20.43 9.59
CA PRO A 150 -22.17 -21.13 8.32
C PRO A 150 -21.10 -20.58 7.38
N GLU A 151 -20.83 -19.27 7.46
CA GLU A 151 -19.80 -18.60 6.68
C GLU A 151 -18.40 -19.12 7.06
N LEU A 152 -18.06 -19.05 8.35
CA LEU A 152 -16.84 -19.61 8.92
C LEU A 152 -16.71 -21.10 8.61
N SER A 153 -17.79 -21.86 8.84
CA SER A 153 -17.82 -23.30 8.58
C SER A 153 -17.54 -23.61 7.12
N GLY A 154 -18.13 -22.86 6.18
CA GLY A 154 -17.95 -23.05 4.75
C GLY A 154 -16.52 -22.72 4.31
N LYS A 155 -15.95 -21.60 4.77
CA LYS A 155 -14.55 -21.23 4.49
C LYS A 155 -13.57 -22.30 5.01
N ILE A 156 -13.81 -22.83 6.22
CA ILE A 156 -12.96 -23.88 6.80
C ILE A 156 -13.10 -25.20 6.02
N ALA A 157 -14.30 -25.56 5.56
CA ALA A 157 -14.50 -26.72 4.71
C ALA A 157 -13.68 -26.63 3.40
N CYS A 158 -13.60 -25.43 2.81
CA CYS A 158 -12.80 -25.17 1.61
C CYS A 158 -11.28 -25.32 1.83
N LEU A 159 -10.78 -25.29 3.09
CA LEU A 159 -9.36 -25.51 3.38
C LEU A 159 -8.96 -27.00 3.33
N GLY A 160 -9.93 -27.90 3.15
CA GLY A 160 -9.73 -29.33 2.98
C GLY A 160 -9.86 -30.14 4.29
N SER A 161 -9.28 -31.33 4.31
CA SER A 161 -9.49 -32.29 5.40
C SER A 161 -8.84 -31.83 6.70
N LEU A 162 -9.68 -31.49 7.67
CA LEU A 162 -9.33 -31.11 9.03
C LEU A 162 -10.01 -32.06 10.02
N SER A 163 -9.50 -32.13 11.25
CA SER A 163 -9.97 -33.03 12.31
C SER A 163 -11.32 -32.60 12.91
N PHE A 164 -12.38 -32.56 12.10
CA PHE A 164 -13.77 -32.33 12.50
C PHE A 164 -14.65 -33.53 12.13
N ASP A 165 -15.82 -33.65 12.77
CA ASP A 165 -16.86 -34.58 12.35
C ASP A 165 -17.49 -34.07 11.05
N THR A 166 -17.03 -34.62 9.93
CA THR A 166 -17.48 -34.24 8.59
C THR A 166 -18.96 -34.57 8.37
N PHE A 167 -19.47 -35.64 8.97
CA PHE A 167 -20.87 -36.02 8.81
C PHE A 167 -21.80 -35.00 9.49
N GLN A 168 -21.47 -34.60 10.71
CA GLN A 168 -22.23 -33.57 11.42
C GLN A 168 -22.12 -32.20 10.75
N LEU A 169 -20.96 -31.86 10.17
CA LEU A 169 -20.80 -30.62 9.42
C LEU A 169 -21.66 -30.60 8.15
N LYS A 170 -21.76 -31.72 7.42
CA LYS A 170 -22.69 -31.85 6.28
C LYS A 170 -24.14 -31.70 6.71
N ASN A 171 -24.54 -32.37 7.80
CA ASN A 171 -25.90 -32.26 8.34
C ASN A 171 -26.26 -30.83 8.72
N TYR A 172 -25.33 -30.09 9.33
CA TYR A 172 -25.50 -28.69 9.66
C TYR A 172 -25.82 -27.84 8.43
N PHE A 173 -25.05 -27.95 7.36
CA PHE A 173 -25.31 -27.20 6.14
C PHE A 173 -26.61 -27.61 5.45
N TYR A 174 -26.92 -28.91 5.38
CA TYR A 174 -28.19 -29.37 4.81
C TYR A 174 -29.40 -28.87 5.60
N GLN A 175 -29.31 -28.74 6.92
CA GLN A 175 -30.39 -28.15 7.72
C GLN A 175 -30.65 -26.69 7.33
N ILE A 176 -29.59 -25.92 7.07
CA ILE A 176 -29.72 -24.52 6.65
C ILE A 176 -30.32 -24.42 5.24
N VAL A 177 -29.75 -25.15 4.28
CA VAL A 177 -30.19 -25.10 2.86
C VAL A 177 -31.65 -25.53 2.70
N ASN A 178 -32.13 -26.45 3.53
CA ASN A 178 -33.50 -26.96 3.46
C ASN A 178 -34.50 -26.20 4.35
N ASP A 179 -34.07 -25.21 5.15
CA ASP A 179 -34.98 -24.41 5.96
C ASP A 179 -35.54 -23.23 5.15
N PRO A 180 -36.86 -23.20 4.84
CA PRO A 180 -37.45 -22.09 4.09
C PRO A 180 -37.44 -20.75 4.85
N LYS A 181 -37.07 -20.73 6.13
CA LYS A 181 -36.94 -19.51 6.95
C LYS A 181 -35.52 -18.95 6.98
N GLU A 182 -34.54 -19.71 6.49
CA GLU A 182 -33.15 -19.26 6.49
C GLU A 182 -32.90 -18.16 5.47
N SER A 183 -31.84 -17.38 5.70
CA SER A 183 -31.47 -16.33 4.78
C SER A 183 -30.82 -16.90 3.52
N ARG A 184 -30.99 -16.19 2.39
CA ARG A 184 -30.34 -16.55 1.13
C ARG A 184 -28.81 -16.60 1.28
N GLU A 185 -28.24 -15.61 1.97
CA GLU A 185 -26.81 -15.53 2.28
C GLU A 185 -26.29 -16.78 3.02
N ARG A 186 -26.96 -17.17 4.11
CA ARG A 186 -26.59 -18.36 4.89
C ARG A 186 -26.75 -19.65 4.08
N SER A 187 -27.78 -19.71 3.24
CA SER A 187 -28.02 -20.83 2.34
C SER A 187 -26.90 -20.97 1.30
N ILE A 188 -26.48 -19.86 0.66
CA ILE A 188 -25.38 -19.87 -0.31
C ILE A 188 -24.04 -20.23 0.34
N ALA A 189 -23.74 -19.67 1.52
CA ALA A 189 -22.54 -20.05 2.27
C ALA A 189 -22.54 -21.55 2.64
N SER A 190 -23.71 -22.10 3.01
CA SER A 190 -23.87 -23.52 3.31
C SER A 190 -23.74 -24.41 2.08
N LEU A 191 -24.24 -23.98 0.92
CA LEU A 191 -24.03 -24.66 -0.37
C LEU A 191 -22.54 -24.71 -0.74
N CYS A 192 -21.81 -23.60 -0.54
CA CYS A 192 -20.36 -23.56 -0.71
C CYS A 192 -19.65 -24.59 0.20
N GLY A 193 -20.03 -24.65 1.49
CA GLY A 193 -19.52 -25.66 2.42
C GLY A 193 -19.83 -27.10 2.00
N LEU A 194 -21.05 -27.37 1.52
CA LEU A 194 -21.45 -28.69 1.00
C LEU A 194 -20.61 -29.09 -0.22
N ALA A 195 -20.43 -28.19 -1.18
CA ALA A 195 -19.60 -28.41 -2.35
C ALA A 195 -18.15 -28.75 -1.95
N ALA A 196 -17.55 -28.00 -1.03
CA ALA A 196 -16.21 -28.25 -0.49
C ALA A 196 -16.08 -29.62 0.19
N LEU A 197 -17.17 -30.15 0.76
CA LEU A 197 -17.22 -31.48 1.37
C LEU A 197 -17.61 -32.60 0.39
N GLY A 198 -17.67 -32.28 -0.91
CA GLY A 198 -17.95 -33.22 -1.99
C GLY A 198 -19.41 -33.61 -2.15
N GLU A 199 -20.35 -32.82 -1.60
CA GLU A 199 -21.78 -33.06 -1.77
C GLU A 199 -22.29 -32.52 -3.12
N PRO A 200 -23.25 -33.20 -3.77
CA PRO A 200 -23.67 -32.91 -5.14
C PRO A 200 -24.69 -31.76 -5.21
N VAL A 201 -24.27 -30.53 -4.90
CA VAL A 201 -25.16 -29.36 -4.76
C VAL A 201 -25.12 -28.37 -5.95
N LEU A 202 -24.56 -28.78 -7.08
CA LEU A 202 -24.35 -27.90 -8.24
C LEU A 202 -25.67 -27.34 -8.80
N ALA A 203 -26.74 -28.14 -8.84
CA ALA A 203 -28.03 -27.71 -9.37
C ALA A 203 -28.68 -26.62 -8.51
N GLU A 204 -28.57 -26.74 -7.18
CA GLU A 204 -29.02 -25.75 -6.21
C GLU A 204 -28.23 -24.44 -6.36
N MET A 205 -26.92 -24.54 -6.58
CA MET A 205 -26.06 -23.38 -6.83
C MET A 205 -26.40 -22.67 -8.14
N GLU A 206 -26.65 -23.41 -9.24
CA GLU A 206 -27.09 -22.85 -10.52
C GLU A 206 -28.44 -22.14 -10.40
N LEU A 207 -29.37 -22.70 -9.61
CA LEU A 207 -30.65 -22.06 -9.32
C LEU A 207 -30.46 -20.75 -8.55
N MET A 208 -29.58 -20.73 -7.54
CA MET A 208 -29.24 -19.51 -6.80
C MET A 208 -28.60 -18.46 -7.70
N ALA A 209 -27.70 -18.86 -8.62
CA ALA A 209 -27.07 -17.97 -9.59
C ALA A 209 -28.10 -17.26 -10.49
N GLY A 210 -29.21 -17.92 -10.82
CA GLY A 210 -30.31 -17.34 -11.60
C GLY A 210 -31.32 -16.51 -10.79
N SER A 211 -31.20 -16.47 -9.46
CA SER A 211 -32.24 -15.95 -8.56
C SER A 211 -32.07 -14.47 -8.17
N GLY A 212 -32.23 -13.58 -9.16
CA GLY A 212 -32.23 -12.13 -8.95
C GLY A 212 -30.85 -11.54 -8.60
N GLU A 213 -30.83 -10.29 -8.14
CA GLU A 213 -29.57 -9.60 -7.84
C GLU A 213 -28.98 -10.11 -6.52
N LEU A 214 -27.83 -10.77 -6.61
CA LEU A 214 -27.03 -11.23 -5.47
C LEU A 214 -26.16 -10.09 -4.94
N THR A 215 -25.99 -10.02 -3.62
CA THR A 215 -24.98 -9.15 -3.00
C THR A 215 -23.56 -9.61 -3.38
N VAL A 216 -22.57 -8.73 -3.24
CA VAL A 216 -21.16 -9.07 -3.54
C VAL A 216 -20.69 -10.28 -2.72
N LYS A 217 -21.08 -10.35 -1.44
CA LYS A 217 -20.73 -11.48 -0.58
C LYS A 217 -21.39 -12.79 -1.03
N GLU A 218 -22.68 -12.76 -1.35
CA GLU A 218 -23.41 -13.91 -1.90
C GLU A 218 -22.76 -14.40 -3.22
N GLN A 219 -22.38 -13.48 -4.12
CA GLN A 219 -21.70 -13.82 -5.36
C GLN A 219 -20.36 -14.51 -5.10
N LEU A 220 -19.57 -14.02 -4.15
CA LEU A 220 -18.26 -14.59 -3.83
C LEU A 220 -18.35 -15.99 -3.21
N TYR A 221 -19.30 -16.25 -2.31
CA TYR A 221 -19.54 -17.61 -1.82
C TYR A 221 -20.04 -18.54 -2.91
N LEU A 222 -20.93 -18.06 -3.79
CA LEU A 222 -21.40 -18.84 -4.92
C LEU A 222 -20.25 -19.20 -5.87
N ILE A 223 -19.39 -18.24 -6.21
CA ILE A 223 -18.19 -18.46 -7.04
C ILE A 223 -17.26 -19.49 -6.38
N LEU A 224 -16.96 -19.33 -5.08
CA LEU A 224 -16.12 -20.28 -4.35
C LEU A 224 -16.72 -21.68 -4.36
N GLY A 225 -18.01 -21.83 -4.07
CA GLY A 225 -18.64 -23.16 -4.09
C GLY A 225 -18.71 -23.77 -5.50
N LEU A 226 -18.86 -22.96 -6.56
CA LEU A 226 -18.80 -23.45 -7.94
C LEU A 226 -17.39 -23.95 -8.29
N ILE A 227 -16.33 -23.30 -7.77
CA ILE A 227 -14.96 -23.79 -7.87
C ILE A 227 -14.85 -25.17 -7.20
N GLU A 228 -15.32 -25.30 -5.95
CA GLU A 228 -15.24 -26.56 -5.20
C GLU A 228 -16.12 -27.66 -5.81
N ALA A 229 -17.24 -27.30 -6.48
CA ALA A 229 -18.08 -28.22 -7.23
C ALA A 229 -17.51 -28.61 -8.61
N GLY A 230 -16.38 -28.04 -9.02
CA GLY A 230 -15.74 -28.30 -10.32
C GLY A 230 -16.35 -27.55 -11.51
N ALA A 231 -17.24 -26.59 -11.28
CA ALA A 231 -17.87 -25.74 -12.30
C ALA A 231 -17.00 -24.51 -12.65
N GLU A 232 -15.72 -24.76 -12.96
CA GLU A 232 -14.68 -23.74 -13.10
C GLU A 232 -15.00 -22.66 -14.14
N GLN A 233 -15.54 -23.04 -15.31
CA GLN A 233 -15.84 -22.09 -16.38
C GLN A 233 -16.94 -21.09 -15.98
N GLN A 234 -17.97 -21.56 -15.27
CA GLN A 234 -19.04 -20.72 -14.77
C GLN A 234 -18.53 -19.81 -13.64
N ALA A 235 -17.77 -20.36 -12.70
CA ALA A 235 -17.15 -19.59 -11.62
C ALA A 235 -16.24 -18.47 -12.15
N ALA A 236 -15.38 -18.77 -13.13
CA ALA A 236 -14.51 -17.79 -13.75
C ALA A 236 -15.31 -16.67 -14.45
N SER A 237 -16.41 -17.03 -15.14
CA SER A 237 -17.26 -16.05 -15.82
C SER A 237 -17.93 -15.09 -14.84
N LEU A 238 -18.51 -15.61 -13.75
CA LEU A 238 -19.13 -14.81 -12.69
C LEU A 238 -18.10 -13.93 -11.98
N LEU A 239 -16.90 -14.45 -11.73
CA LEU A 239 -15.83 -13.68 -11.11
C LEU A 239 -15.37 -12.52 -12.00
N VAL A 240 -15.19 -12.75 -13.30
CA VAL A 240 -14.84 -11.67 -14.24
C VAL A 240 -15.92 -10.59 -14.27
N GLU A 241 -17.21 -10.95 -14.26
CA GLU A 241 -18.32 -9.99 -14.20
C GLU A 241 -18.31 -9.18 -12.90
N LEU A 242 -18.06 -9.82 -11.76
CA LEU A 242 -17.91 -9.14 -10.47
C LEU A 242 -16.71 -8.17 -10.48
N LEU A 243 -15.56 -8.61 -11.01
CA LEU A 243 -14.36 -7.77 -11.10
C LEU A 243 -14.58 -6.57 -12.03
N GLN A 244 -15.33 -6.71 -13.11
CA GLN A 244 -15.67 -5.60 -14.00
C GLN A 244 -16.63 -4.60 -13.36
N SER A 245 -17.60 -5.09 -12.57
CA SER A 245 -18.65 -4.25 -11.99
C SER A 245 -18.26 -3.57 -10.67
N LYS A 246 -17.45 -4.23 -9.85
CA LYS A 246 -17.07 -3.78 -8.50
C LYS A 246 -15.57 -3.57 -8.30
N GLY A 247 -14.75 -4.02 -9.25
CA GLY A 247 -13.31 -3.89 -9.16
C GLY A 247 -12.83 -2.44 -9.34
N GLU A 248 -11.91 -2.03 -8.49
CA GLU A 248 -11.29 -0.72 -8.53
C GLU A 248 -9.76 -0.86 -8.51
N ARG A 249 -9.07 -0.17 -9.42
CA ARG A 249 -7.61 -0.09 -9.44
C ARG A 249 -7.14 1.10 -8.61
N ALA A 250 -6.27 0.83 -7.63
CA ALA A 250 -5.77 1.82 -6.68
C ALA A 250 -4.23 1.73 -6.60
N GLY A 251 -3.54 2.50 -7.45
CA GLY A 251 -2.08 2.36 -7.61
C GLY A 251 -1.73 0.98 -8.18
N SER A 252 -0.84 0.25 -7.51
CA SER A 252 -0.49 -1.13 -7.85
C SER A 252 -1.53 -2.17 -7.41
N TYR A 253 -2.53 -1.79 -6.61
CA TYR A 253 -3.55 -2.71 -6.11
C TYR A 253 -4.79 -2.81 -6.99
N PHE A 254 -5.53 -3.89 -6.79
CA PHE A 254 -6.88 -4.08 -7.27
C PHE A 254 -7.74 -4.53 -6.09
N ARG A 255 -8.92 -3.93 -5.90
CA ARG A 255 -9.81 -4.24 -4.78
C ARG A 255 -11.27 -4.31 -5.21
N ILE A 256 -12.11 -4.98 -4.43
CA ILE A 256 -13.55 -4.99 -4.62
C ILE A 256 -14.16 -3.84 -3.81
N ASN A 257 -14.57 -2.77 -4.47
CA ASN A 257 -15.20 -1.63 -3.79
C ASN A 257 -16.67 -1.94 -3.48
N THR A 258 -16.91 -2.36 -2.24
CA THR A 258 -18.23 -2.73 -1.72
C THR A 258 -18.44 -2.17 -0.31
N GLY A 259 -19.64 -2.36 0.23
CA GLY A 259 -19.97 -2.03 1.62
C GLY A 259 -19.81 -0.56 2.00
N GLN A 260 -19.69 -0.32 3.30
CA GLN A 260 -19.61 1.01 3.92
C GLN A 260 -18.20 1.38 4.35
N ASP A 261 -17.37 0.39 4.71
CA ASP A 261 -16.05 0.62 5.29
C ASP A 261 -14.96 -0.25 4.65
N GLN A 262 -13.76 -0.12 5.23
CA GLN A 262 -12.56 -0.82 4.78
C GLN A 262 -12.60 -2.32 5.06
N ASP A 263 -13.32 -2.77 6.08
CA ASP A 263 -13.43 -4.19 6.43
C ASP A 263 -14.29 -4.92 5.40
N ASP A 264 -15.40 -4.31 4.95
CA ASP A 264 -16.21 -4.83 3.85
C ASP A 264 -15.41 -5.01 2.56
N ILE A 265 -14.58 -4.01 2.22
CA ILE A 265 -13.69 -4.07 1.05
C ILE A 265 -12.65 -5.16 1.23
N LEU A 266 -12.04 -5.25 2.41
CA LEU A 266 -10.97 -6.21 2.67
C LEU A 266 -11.50 -7.65 2.65
N GLU A 267 -12.64 -7.94 3.26
CA GLU A 267 -13.26 -9.26 3.23
C GLU A 267 -13.59 -9.68 1.79
N ALA A 268 -14.30 -8.82 1.05
CA ALA A 268 -14.68 -9.11 -0.33
C ALA A 268 -13.46 -9.28 -1.24
N THR A 269 -12.43 -8.45 -1.06
CA THR A 269 -11.17 -8.55 -1.82
C THR A 269 -10.41 -9.82 -1.48
N ALA A 270 -10.41 -10.26 -0.21
CA ALA A 270 -9.76 -11.50 0.21
C ALA A 270 -10.44 -12.74 -0.37
N MET A 271 -11.78 -12.79 -0.35
CA MET A 271 -12.52 -13.86 -1.02
C MET A 271 -12.31 -13.83 -2.54
N ALA A 272 -12.31 -12.65 -3.17
CA ALA A 272 -12.04 -12.52 -4.59
C ALA A 272 -10.63 -12.98 -4.96
N ALA A 273 -9.61 -12.69 -4.14
CA ALA A 273 -8.25 -13.19 -4.34
C ALA A 273 -8.22 -14.73 -4.31
N ALA A 274 -8.85 -15.35 -3.30
CA ALA A 274 -8.94 -16.80 -3.19
C ALA A 274 -9.68 -17.45 -4.37
N ALA A 275 -10.75 -16.81 -4.84
CA ALA A 275 -11.52 -17.24 -6.01
C ALA A 275 -10.78 -17.03 -7.34
N ALA A 276 -9.97 -15.97 -7.46
CA ALA A 276 -9.20 -15.67 -8.66
C ALA A 276 -8.01 -16.61 -8.84
N ALA A 277 -7.48 -17.15 -7.74
CA ALA A 277 -6.27 -17.96 -7.76
C ALA A 277 -6.31 -19.02 -8.87
N PRO A 278 -7.28 -19.93 -8.99
CA PRO A 278 -7.24 -21.01 -10.00
C PRO A 278 -7.14 -20.54 -11.45
N PHE A 279 -7.54 -19.30 -11.76
CA PHE A 279 -7.85 -18.85 -13.13
C PHE A 279 -6.76 -17.99 -13.79
N ASN A 280 -5.66 -17.66 -13.10
CA ASN A 280 -4.59 -16.79 -13.63
C ASN A 280 -5.12 -15.45 -14.19
N LEU A 281 -6.09 -14.84 -13.51
CA LEU A 281 -6.66 -13.56 -13.93
C LEU A 281 -5.64 -12.42 -13.78
N PRO A 282 -5.64 -11.40 -14.67
CA PRO A 282 -4.71 -10.29 -14.57
C PRO A 282 -4.85 -9.48 -13.26
N GLU A 283 -6.04 -9.49 -12.65
CA GLU A 283 -6.33 -8.85 -11.37
C GLU A 283 -5.89 -9.67 -10.15
N GLU A 284 -5.66 -10.99 -10.28
CA GLU A 284 -5.35 -11.93 -9.17
C GLU A 284 -4.29 -11.35 -8.25
N ARG A 285 -3.21 -10.85 -8.86
CA ARG A 285 -2.11 -10.23 -8.15
C ARG A 285 -2.53 -8.98 -7.38
N GLY A 286 -3.24 -8.07 -8.03
CA GLY A 286 -3.63 -6.81 -7.41
C GLY A 286 -4.54 -7.02 -6.21
N LEU A 287 -5.41 -8.05 -6.29
CA LEU A 287 -6.28 -8.50 -5.19
C LEU A 287 -5.46 -9.06 -4.03
N ALA A 288 -4.54 -9.98 -4.30
CA ALA A 288 -3.70 -10.59 -3.28
C ALA A 288 -2.81 -9.55 -2.59
N ASP A 289 -2.12 -8.69 -3.36
CA ASP A 289 -1.25 -7.64 -2.82
C ASP A 289 -2.03 -6.66 -1.93
N TYR A 290 -3.28 -6.33 -2.28
CA TYR A 290 -4.15 -5.51 -1.41
C TYR A 290 -4.41 -6.18 -0.05
N VAL A 291 -4.77 -7.46 -0.05
CA VAL A 291 -5.13 -8.20 1.16
C VAL A 291 -3.93 -8.39 2.09
N LEU A 292 -2.75 -8.59 1.52
CA LEU A 292 -1.51 -8.80 2.27
C LEU A 292 -0.99 -7.52 2.93
N ASP A 293 -1.19 -6.38 2.28
CA ASP A 293 -0.66 -5.09 2.75
C ASP A 293 -1.66 -4.29 3.62
N ASN A 294 -2.94 -4.68 3.62
CA ASN A 294 -3.99 -4.03 4.41
C ASN A 294 -4.47 -4.91 5.56
N ARG A 295 -4.90 -4.27 6.66
CA ARG A 295 -5.46 -4.94 7.84
C ARG A 295 -6.86 -4.44 8.12
N GLY A 296 -7.72 -5.36 8.57
CA GLY A 296 -9.05 -5.05 9.06
C GLY A 296 -8.99 -4.42 10.45
N THR A 297 -10.06 -3.72 10.80
CA THR A 297 -10.26 -3.14 12.13
C THR A 297 -10.92 -4.15 13.06
N ASP A 298 -11.96 -4.80 12.57
CA ASP A 298 -12.84 -5.72 13.29
C ASP A 298 -12.77 -7.16 12.75
N ILE A 299 -12.23 -7.34 11.52
CA ILE A 299 -12.11 -8.65 10.87
C ILE A 299 -10.67 -9.18 10.78
N LEU A 300 -10.56 -10.49 10.54
CA LEU A 300 -9.35 -11.19 10.13
C LEU A 300 -9.61 -11.90 8.79
N THR A 301 -8.62 -11.93 7.90
CA THR A 301 -8.72 -12.58 6.58
C THR A 301 -7.83 -13.81 6.44
N TYR A 302 -7.50 -14.46 7.55
CA TYR A 302 -6.54 -15.57 7.57
C TYR A 302 -7.02 -16.78 6.77
N LEU A 303 -8.32 -17.10 6.81
CA LEU A 303 -8.86 -18.25 6.08
C LEU A 303 -8.79 -18.02 4.57
N GLU A 304 -9.16 -16.83 4.10
CA GLU A 304 -9.09 -16.43 2.70
C GLU A 304 -7.65 -16.39 2.20
N GLN A 305 -6.72 -15.87 3.00
CA GLN A 305 -5.29 -15.91 2.68
C GLN A 305 -4.78 -17.34 2.57
N LEU A 306 -5.17 -18.25 3.46
CA LEU A 306 -4.80 -19.66 3.38
C LEU A 306 -5.41 -20.35 2.14
N LEU A 307 -6.66 -20.05 1.80
CA LEU A 307 -7.31 -20.56 0.57
C LEU A 307 -6.55 -20.09 -0.68
N PHE A 308 -6.21 -18.82 -0.73
CA PHE A 308 -5.39 -18.25 -1.81
C PHE A 308 -4.02 -18.92 -1.87
N LEU A 309 -3.29 -18.99 -0.75
CA LEU A 309 -1.94 -19.55 -0.67
C LEU A 309 -1.90 -21.04 -1.05
N GLY A 310 -2.88 -21.82 -0.58
CA GLY A 310 -3.02 -23.24 -0.91
C GLY A 310 -3.28 -23.50 -2.39
N LYS A 311 -3.94 -22.57 -3.11
CA LYS A 311 -4.21 -22.67 -4.54
C LYS A 311 -3.06 -22.13 -5.41
N ILE A 312 -2.38 -21.07 -4.97
CA ILE A 312 -1.31 -20.41 -5.75
C ILE A 312 0.04 -21.13 -5.65
N LEU A 313 0.50 -21.48 -4.45
CA LEU A 313 1.85 -22.02 -4.21
C LEU A 313 2.18 -23.30 -5.00
N PRO A 314 1.25 -24.28 -5.15
CA PRO A 314 1.52 -25.50 -5.93
C PRO A 314 1.89 -25.22 -7.39
N ARG A 315 1.37 -24.12 -7.95
CA ARG A 315 1.50 -23.77 -9.38
C ARG A 315 2.74 -22.95 -9.69
N LEU A 316 3.36 -22.37 -8.67
CA LEU A 316 4.52 -21.51 -8.81
C LEU A 316 5.83 -22.31 -8.69
N SER A 317 6.90 -21.81 -9.30
CA SER A 317 8.22 -22.41 -9.15
C SER A 317 8.86 -22.10 -7.78
N GLY A 318 9.51 -23.10 -7.18
CA GLY A 318 10.28 -22.95 -5.93
C GLY A 318 11.78 -22.69 -6.15
N GLU A 319 12.24 -22.73 -7.39
CA GLU A 319 13.67 -22.63 -7.70
C GLU A 319 14.18 -21.19 -7.45
N PRO A 320 15.46 -21.04 -7.01
CA PRO A 320 16.12 -19.74 -7.00
C PRO A 320 16.10 -19.10 -8.39
N VAL A 321 16.00 -17.78 -8.43
CA VAL A 321 16.13 -17.03 -9.68
C VAL A 321 17.55 -16.49 -9.80
N SER A 322 18.04 -16.33 -11.02
CA SER A 322 19.35 -15.72 -11.24
C SER A 322 19.36 -14.89 -12.52
N PHE A 323 20.24 -13.90 -12.56
CA PHE A 323 20.46 -13.07 -13.72
C PHE A 323 21.85 -12.47 -13.66
N ASN A 324 22.38 -12.12 -14.83
CA ASN A 324 23.58 -11.31 -14.94
C ASN A 324 23.21 -9.89 -15.35
N TYR A 325 23.90 -8.90 -14.81
CA TYR A 325 23.78 -7.53 -15.30
C TYR A 325 25.14 -6.94 -15.67
N MET A 326 25.11 -6.05 -16.66
CA MET A 326 26.26 -5.30 -17.16
C MET A 326 26.09 -3.82 -16.84
N LEU A 327 27.00 -3.26 -16.04
CA LEU A 327 27.04 -1.82 -15.75
C LEU A 327 28.50 -1.35 -15.69
N HIS A 328 28.81 -0.22 -16.32
CA HIS A 328 30.18 0.30 -16.44
C HIS A 328 31.21 -0.72 -16.98
N GLY A 329 30.77 -1.59 -17.90
CA GLY A 329 31.61 -2.64 -18.48
C GLY A 329 31.92 -3.81 -17.55
N LYS A 330 31.36 -3.84 -16.32
CA LYS A 330 31.50 -4.97 -15.39
C LYS A 330 30.28 -5.88 -15.49
N LYS A 331 30.53 -7.19 -15.53
CA LYS A 331 29.51 -8.24 -15.41
C LYS A 331 29.40 -8.64 -13.95
N GLU A 332 28.19 -8.64 -13.41
CA GLU A 332 27.88 -9.13 -12.07
C GLU A 332 26.78 -10.19 -12.17
N THR A 333 26.89 -11.22 -11.33
CA THR A 333 25.93 -12.32 -11.27
C THR A 333 25.16 -12.22 -9.96
N VAL A 334 23.83 -12.24 -10.06
CA VAL A 334 22.92 -12.23 -8.90
C VAL A 334 22.13 -13.53 -8.89
N THR A 335 22.06 -14.18 -7.73
CA THR A 335 21.21 -15.34 -7.49
C THR A 335 20.39 -15.06 -6.23
N LEU A 336 19.07 -15.23 -6.32
CA LEU A 336 18.12 -14.92 -5.26
C LEU A 336 17.30 -16.15 -4.91
N LYS A 337 17.41 -16.58 -3.66
CA LYS A 337 16.51 -17.56 -3.05
C LYS A 337 15.20 -16.88 -2.62
N ALA A 338 14.24 -17.68 -2.15
CA ALA A 338 12.99 -17.15 -1.59
C ALA A 338 13.27 -16.15 -0.46
N GLY A 339 12.62 -14.97 -0.52
CA GLY A 339 12.79 -13.88 0.45
C GLY A 339 14.01 -12.99 0.26
N GLU A 340 14.95 -13.36 -0.62
CA GLU A 340 16.10 -12.51 -0.93
C GLU A 340 15.71 -11.45 -1.96
N VAL A 341 16.22 -10.24 -1.76
CA VAL A 341 16.09 -9.13 -2.71
C VAL A 341 17.46 -8.55 -3.01
N TYR A 342 17.63 -8.03 -4.21
CA TYR A 342 18.82 -7.28 -4.61
C TYR A 342 18.39 -5.89 -5.07
N SER A 343 19.04 -4.83 -4.57
CA SER A 343 18.73 -3.45 -4.97
C SER A 343 19.92 -2.80 -5.65
N LEU A 344 19.68 -2.23 -6.83
CA LEU A 344 20.66 -1.53 -7.63
C LEU A 344 20.22 -0.08 -7.83
N PRO A 345 20.85 0.90 -7.16
CA PRO A 345 20.64 2.31 -7.47
C PRO A 345 21.40 2.67 -8.76
N VAL A 346 20.69 3.27 -9.72
CA VAL A 346 21.21 3.60 -11.06
C VAL A 346 20.93 5.08 -11.35
N LYS A 347 21.90 5.80 -11.88
CA LYS A 347 21.68 7.19 -12.33
C LYS A 347 20.92 7.23 -13.65
N ALA A 348 20.28 8.36 -13.93
CA ALA A 348 19.59 8.61 -15.20
C ALA A 348 20.45 8.33 -16.45
N GLU A 349 21.74 8.70 -16.41
CA GLU A 349 22.70 8.51 -17.51
C GLU A 349 23.19 7.05 -17.67
N GLU A 350 23.05 6.25 -16.62
CA GLU A 350 23.50 4.86 -16.56
C GLU A 350 22.39 3.90 -17.02
N LEU A 351 21.12 4.25 -16.78
CA LEU A 351 19.95 3.40 -17.04
C LEU A 351 19.86 2.90 -18.50
N PRO A 352 20.09 3.73 -19.54
CA PRO A 352 20.05 3.26 -20.93
C PRO A 352 21.16 2.25 -21.30
N ASN A 353 22.23 2.18 -20.49
CA ASN A 353 23.39 1.33 -20.73
C ASN A 353 23.35 0.04 -19.89
N LEU A 354 22.39 -0.09 -18.97
CA LEU A 354 22.22 -1.27 -18.14
C LEU A 354 21.64 -2.42 -18.99
N LYS A 355 22.31 -3.57 -18.99
CA LYS A 355 21.85 -4.76 -19.73
C LYS A 355 21.74 -5.95 -18.81
N PHE A 356 20.75 -6.80 -19.07
CA PHE A 356 20.52 -8.06 -18.38
C PHE A 356 20.66 -9.22 -19.34
N LEU A 357 21.22 -10.32 -18.84
CA LEU A 357 21.58 -11.51 -19.61
C LEU A 357 21.42 -12.75 -18.72
N ASP A 358 21.33 -13.92 -19.35
CA ASP A 358 21.39 -15.21 -18.68
C ASP A 358 20.33 -15.35 -17.56
N ILE A 359 19.11 -14.86 -17.80
CA ILE A 359 18.02 -14.84 -16.81
C ILE A 359 17.47 -16.26 -16.64
N GLN A 360 17.39 -16.73 -15.39
CA GLN A 360 16.84 -18.03 -15.00
C GLN A 360 15.68 -17.83 -14.02
N GLY A 361 14.52 -18.42 -14.33
CA GLY A 361 13.28 -18.23 -13.59
C GLY A 361 12.63 -16.86 -13.82
N GLN A 362 11.55 -16.55 -13.11
CA GLN A 362 10.87 -15.25 -13.20
C GLN A 362 11.40 -14.27 -12.15
N VAL A 363 12.12 -13.24 -12.60
CA VAL A 363 12.63 -12.18 -11.73
C VAL A 363 11.69 -10.97 -11.82
N GLY A 364 11.10 -10.58 -10.69
CA GLY A 364 10.31 -9.36 -10.59
C GLY A 364 11.22 -8.16 -10.35
N VAL A 365 10.92 -7.04 -11.00
CA VAL A 365 11.68 -5.79 -10.84
C VAL A 365 10.73 -4.66 -10.47
N THR A 366 10.96 -4.07 -9.30
CA THR A 366 10.29 -2.84 -8.88
C THR A 366 11.23 -1.66 -9.10
N CYS A 367 10.78 -0.68 -9.89
CA CYS A 367 11.51 0.56 -10.16
C CYS A 367 10.91 1.68 -9.32
N LEU A 368 11.72 2.29 -8.45
CA LEU A 368 11.31 3.42 -7.61
C LEU A 368 12.12 4.67 -7.97
N TYR A 369 11.43 5.75 -8.34
CA TYR A 369 12.06 7.01 -8.73
C TYR A 369 11.14 8.22 -8.52
N GLU A 370 11.70 9.44 -8.51
CA GLU A 370 10.92 10.68 -8.42
C GLU A 370 10.62 11.25 -9.82
N VAL A 371 9.38 11.71 -10.04
CA VAL A 371 8.96 12.42 -11.26
C VAL A 371 8.34 13.77 -10.92
N PRO A 372 8.48 14.79 -11.80
CA PRO A 372 7.69 16.02 -11.68
C PRO A 372 6.19 15.70 -11.61
N TYR A 373 5.47 16.43 -10.76
CA TYR A 373 4.03 16.20 -10.56
C TYR A 373 3.25 17.49 -10.75
N SER A 374 2.23 17.44 -11.62
CA SER A 374 1.20 18.46 -11.72
C SER A 374 -0.12 17.85 -11.30
N PRO A 375 -0.72 18.26 -10.17
CA PRO A 375 -1.99 17.71 -9.72
C PRO A 375 -3.11 18.03 -10.71
N ALA A 376 -3.91 17.03 -11.06
CA ALA A 376 -5.16 17.27 -11.77
C ALA A 376 -6.17 17.98 -10.85
N PRO A 377 -7.12 18.78 -11.38
CA PRO A 377 -8.09 19.53 -10.57
C PRO A 377 -8.94 18.65 -9.62
N ASP A 378 -9.07 17.35 -9.94
CA ASP A 378 -9.85 16.36 -9.18
C ASP A 378 -8.99 15.30 -8.47
N ALA A 379 -7.66 15.45 -8.49
CA ALA A 379 -6.77 14.48 -7.86
C ALA A 379 -6.99 14.44 -6.33
N GLY A 380 -7.30 13.26 -5.81
CA GLY A 380 -7.40 13.01 -4.37
C GLY A 380 -8.75 13.34 -3.71
N LYS A 381 -9.86 13.14 -4.41
CA LYS A 381 -11.18 13.57 -3.93
C LYS A 381 -11.93 12.64 -2.98
N ASN A 382 -11.60 11.36 -2.83
CA ASN A 382 -12.62 10.44 -2.31
C ASN A 382 -12.33 9.71 -0.98
N GLU A 383 -11.13 9.79 -0.40
CA GLU A 383 -10.85 9.02 0.82
C GLU A 383 -10.02 9.75 1.86
N VAL A 384 -9.25 10.78 1.52
CA VAL A 384 -8.52 11.55 2.53
C VAL A 384 -8.64 13.04 2.28
N LEU A 385 -8.80 13.81 3.36
CA LEU A 385 -8.74 15.26 3.35
C LEU A 385 -7.45 15.71 4.03
N ILE A 386 -6.75 16.68 3.43
CA ILE A 386 -5.59 17.35 4.02
C ILE A 386 -5.79 18.87 4.00
N LYS A 387 -5.41 19.53 5.09
CA LYS A 387 -5.44 20.99 5.23
C LYS A 387 -4.09 21.48 5.74
N ARG A 388 -3.60 22.57 5.15
CA ARG A 388 -2.43 23.31 5.60
C ARG A 388 -2.85 24.73 6.01
N SER A 389 -2.37 25.19 7.15
CA SER A 389 -2.54 26.58 7.58
C SER A 389 -1.25 27.12 8.20
N TYR A 390 -1.15 28.45 8.24
CA TYR A 390 0.00 29.16 8.79
C TYR A 390 -0.46 30.08 9.90
N SER A 391 0.38 30.24 10.93
CA SER A 391 0.15 31.22 11.98
C SER A 391 1.46 31.76 12.56
N VAL A 392 1.38 32.95 13.14
CA VAL A 392 2.46 33.58 13.91
C VAL A 392 1.87 33.99 15.25
N VAL A 393 2.46 33.52 16.36
CA VAL A 393 1.98 33.79 17.73
C VAL A 393 0.46 33.52 17.88
N GLY A 394 -0.01 32.42 17.28
CA GLY A 394 -1.42 31.99 17.33
C GLY A 394 -2.38 32.72 16.38
N VAL A 395 -1.94 33.78 15.69
CA VAL A 395 -2.75 34.48 14.70
C VAL A 395 -2.60 33.79 13.35
N GLN A 396 -3.69 33.24 12.83
CA GLN A 396 -3.71 32.63 11.50
C GLN A 396 -3.61 33.70 10.41
N GLY A 397 -2.80 33.45 9.40
CA GLY A 397 -2.62 34.38 8.29
C GLY A 397 -1.51 33.96 7.35
N ARG A 398 -1.44 34.62 6.20
CA ARG A 398 -0.41 34.40 5.17
C ARG A 398 0.46 35.65 4.93
N GLN A 399 0.36 36.63 5.82
CA GLN A 399 1.14 37.86 5.82
C GLN A 399 2.09 37.83 7.00
N PHE A 400 3.39 37.89 6.72
CA PHE A 400 4.45 37.78 7.73
C PHE A 400 5.40 38.97 7.64
N LYS A 401 6.18 39.17 8.71
CA LYS A 401 7.22 40.19 8.79
C LYS A 401 8.58 39.54 8.98
N GLY A 402 9.63 40.24 8.52
CA GLY A 402 11.00 39.83 8.81
C GLY A 402 11.24 39.54 10.30
N GLY A 403 11.73 38.34 10.61
CA GLY A 403 11.99 37.87 11.97
C GLY A 403 10.90 36.97 12.57
N ASP A 404 9.73 36.86 11.92
CA ASP A 404 8.67 35.97 12.40
C ASP A 404 9.10 34.49 12.40
N LEU A 405 8.61 33.77 13.41
CA LEU A 405 8.61 32.31 13.46
C LEU A 405 7.22 31.81 13.07
N VAL A 406 7.12 31.25 11.86
CA VAL A 406 5.86 30.77 11.29
C VAL A 406 5.61 29.34 11.75
N LYS A 407 4.44 29.07 12.33
CA LYS A 407 3.93 27.74 12.65
C LYS A 407 3.05 27.26 11.50
N ILE A 408 3.43 26.15 10.88
CA ILE A 408 2.70 25.49 9.80
C ILE A 408 1.96 24.30 10.41
N GLN A 409 0.64 24.33 10.36
CA GLN A 409 -0.23 23.27 10.86
C GLN A 409 -0.72 22.43 9.67
N ILE A 410 -0.56 21.10 9.80
CA ILE A 410 -1.13 20.11 8.89
C ILE A 410 -2.19 19.34 9.67
N THR A 411 -3.38 19.24 9.09
CA THR A 411 -4.50 18.44 9.60
C THR A 411 -4.97 17.49 8.52
N TYR A 412 -5.27 16.26 8.88
CA TYR A 412 -5.72 15.23 7.93
C TYR A 412 -6.83 14.35 8.51
N GLU A 413 -7.75 13.94 7.64
CA GLU A 413 -8.94 13.16 7.96
C GLU A 413 -9.13 12.04 6.94
N PHE A 414 -9.21 10.80 7.39
CA PHE A 414 -9.47 9.62 6.58
C PHE A 414 -10.97 9.34 6.50
N GLY A 415 -11.43 8.96 5.32
CA GLY A 415 -12.76 8.42 5.05
C GLY A 415 -12.83 6.94 5.39
N ALA A 416 -14.04 6.42 5.53
CA ALA A 416 -14.31 5.05 6.01
C ALA A 416 -13.67 3.93 5.17
N LYS A 417 -13.41 4.19 3.89
CA LYS A 417 -12.84 3.24 2.92
C LYS A 417 -11.34 3.44 2.64
N SER A 418 -10.68 4.26 3.45
CA SER A 418 -9.25 4.53 3.28
C SER A 418 -8.43 3.28 3.61
N PRO A 419 -7.43 2.92 2.78
CA PRO A 419 -6.48 1.87 3.10
C PRO A 419 -5.81 2.04 4.46
N SER A 420 -5.52 0.95 5.14
CA SER A 420 -4.73 0.99 6.38
C SER A 420 -3.24 0.98 6.06
N GLY A 421 -2.42 1.58 6.92
CA GLY A 421 -0.96 1.55 6.76
C GLY A 421 -0.31 2.92 6.79
N MET A 422 0.87 3.01 6.16
CA MET A 422 1.72 4.20 6.23
C MET A 422 1.41 5.16 5.09
N TYR A 423 1.24 6.42 5.44
CA TYR A 423 1.01 7.52 4.52
C TYR A 423 2.14 8.54 4.62
N ARG A 424 2.45 9.15 3.48
CA ARG A 424 3.47 10.18 3.35
C ARG A 424 2.84 11.53 3.07
N ILE A 425 3.21 12.53 3.87
CA ILE A 425 2.92 13.94 3.59
C ILE A 425 4.18 14.57 3.03
N VAL A 426 4.09 15.17 1.84
CA VAL A 426 5.17 15.97 1.27
C VAL A 426 4.72 17.42 1.22
N ASP A 427 5.38 18.28 1.99
CA ASP A 427 5.07 19.71 2.05
C ASP A 427 6.26 20.52 1.51
N HIS A 428 5.99 21.36 0.51
CA HIS A 428 6.98 22.26 -0.06
C HIS A 428 6.69 23.69 0.40
N LEU A 429 7.54 24.22 1.28
CA LEU A 429 7.36 25.58 1.78
C LEU A 429 7.60 26.64 0.69
N PRO A 430 6.83 27.75 0.70
CA PRO A 430 7.14 28.93 -0.11
C PRO A 430 8.60 29.36 0.04
N ALA A 431 9.25 29.77 -1.05
CA ALA A 431 10.70 30.03 -1.10
C ALA A 431 11.21 31.13 -0.13
N GLY A 432 10.32 31.99 0.37
CA GLY A 432 10.62 32.98 1.41
C GLY A 432 10.73 32.40 2.83
N LEU A 433 10.33 31.15 3.03
CA LEU A 433 10.38 30.43 4.30
C LEU A 433 11.50 29.38 4.28
N LYS A 434 12.07 29.07 5.45
CA LYS A 434 13.01 27.96 5.62
C LYS A 434 12.64 27.15 6.85
N ILE A 435 12.53 25.83 6.68
CA ILE A 435 12.19 24.89 7.76
C ILE A 435 13.18 25.04 8.92
N VAL A 436 12.66 25.10 10.13
CA VAL A 436 13.44 25.01 11.36
C VAL A 436 13.60 23.53 11.71
N SER A 437 14.73 22.95 11.31
CA SER A 437 15.06 21.58 11.68
C SER A 437 15.34 21.49 13.18
N ARG A 438 14.84 20.42 13.81
CA ARG A 438 15.04 20.10 15.24
C ARG A 438 14.75 21.28 16.18
N PRO A 439 13.52 21.84 16.17
CA PRO A 439 13.20 23.03 16.95
C PRO A 439 13.28 22.78 18.47
N TYR A 440 13.14 21.52 18.91
CA TYR A 440 13.34 21.09 20.30
C TYR A 440 14.77 21.32 20.81
N GLU A 441 15.81 21.23 19.96
CA GLU A 441 17.19 21.59 20.36
C GLU A 441 17.34 23.10 20.64
N ARG A 442 16.36 23.90 20.21
CA ARG A 442 16.29 25.35 20.42
C ARG A 442 15.24 25.73 21.48
N GLY A 443 14.80 24.77 22.30
CA GLY A 443 13.85 24.99 23.40
C GLY A 443 12.38 25.09 22.99
N LEU A 444 12.04 24.81 21.72
CA LEU A 444 10.65 24.76 21.26
C LEU A 444 10.11 23.34 21.43
N HIS A 445 9.46 23.09 22.57
CA HIS A 445 8.76 21.85 22.87
C HIS A 445 7.25 22.08 22.77
N ASP A 446 6.59 21.40 21.84
CA ASP A 446 5.13 21.44 21.63
C ASP A 446 4.62 19.99 21.45
N LEU A 447 3.45 19.68 22.01
CA LEU A 447 2.86 18.34 22.11
C LEU A 447 2.60 17.70 20.74
N PHE A 448 2.36 18.53 19.72
CA PHE A 448 2.04 18.07 18.35
C PHE A 448 3.12 18.47 17.33
N LEU A 449 4.36 18.59 17.78
CA LEU A 449 5.48 18.89 16.89
C LEU A 449 5.68 17.71 15.91
N GLY A 450 5.62 18.01 14.62
CA GLY A 450 5.89 17.08 13.54
C GLY A 450 7.38 16.87 13.33
N TYR A 451 7.77 15.61 13.15
CA TYR A 451 9.16 15.20 12.93
C TYR A 451 9.34 14.79 11.48
N PRO A 452 9.93 15.64 10.63
CA PRO A 452 10.13 15.28 9.24
C PRO A 452 11.20 14.19 9.14
N VAL A 453 10.92 13.16 8.34
CA VAL A 453 11.87 12.09 7.98
C VAL A 453 12.86 12.54 6.90
N GLU A 454 12.51 13.59 6.15
CA GLU A 454 13.38 14.23 5.16
C GLU A 454 13.17 15.75 5.21
N VAL A 455 14.27 16.50 5.18
CA VAL A 455 14.27 17.95 4.93
C VAL A 455 15.31 18.24 3.86
N ARG A 456 14.85 18.69 2.68
CA ARG A 456 15.72 19.01 1.54
C ARG A 456 15.30 20.34 0.92
N GLY A 457 16.03 21.41 1.26
CA GLY A 457 15.67 22.76 0.83
C GLY A 457 14.29 23.16 1.38
N GLN A 458 13.32 23.33 0.48
CA GLN A 458 11.94 23.68 0.81
C GLN A 458 11.05 22.47 1.12
N LYS A 459 11.50 21.26 0.79
CA LYS A 459 10.74 20.01 0.97
C LYS A 459 10.87 19.52 2.41
N ALA A 460 9.73 19.22 3.03
CA ALA A 460 9.60 18.44 4.25
C ALA A 460 8.77 17.18 3.96
N VAL A 461 9.21 16.03 4.46
CA VAL A 461 8.47 14.77 4.35
C VAL A 461 8.13 14.26 5.74
N PHE A 462 6.87 13.91 5.96
CA PHE A 462 6.37 13.31 7.20
C PHE A 462 5.72 11.97 6.91
N LEU A 463 5.73 11.07 7.90
CA LEU A 463 5.04 9.79 7.84
C LEU A 463 3.96 9.75 8.93
N VAL A 464 2.76 9.30 8.57
CA VAL A 464 1.64 9.10 9.49
C VAL A 464 1.00 7.75 9.23
N HIS A 465 0.42 7.13 10.26
CA HIS A 465 -0.28 5.85 10.13
C HIS A 465 -1.79 6.09 10.04
N GLY A 466 -2.42 5.64 8.95
CA GLY A 466 -3.86 5.65 8.75
C GLY A 466 -4.55 4.42 9.36
N PRO A 467 -5.88 4.39 9.46
CA PRO A 467 -6.83 5.45 9.08
C PRO A 467 -7.16 6.40 10.24
N LYS A 468 -6.21 6.67 11.15
CA LYS A 468 -6.45 7.54 12.30
C LYS A 468 -6.30 9.03 11.91
N ASN A 469 -7.37 9.80 12.08
CA ASN A 469 -7.35 11.26 11.91
C ASN A 469 -6.34 11.91 12.84
N GLY A 470 -5.74 13.01 12.40
CA GLY A 470 -4.69 13.64 13.17
C GLY A 470 -4.29 15.00 12.68
N SER A 471 -3.37 15.59 13.44
CA SER A 471 -2.78 16.87 13.09
C SER A 471 -1.40 16.98 13.73
N PHE A 472 -0.51 17.71 13.08
CA PHE A 472 0.78 18.12 13.63
C PHE A 472 1.15 19.49 13.10
N HIS A 473 2.19 20.08 13.67
CA HIS A 473 2.75 21.30 13.15
C HIS A 473 4.27 21.28 13.16
N TYR A 474 4.86 22.13 12.34
CA TYR A 474 6.28 22.37 12.34
C TYR A 474 6.55 23.86 12.12
N TYR A 475 7.80 24.27 12.28
CA TYR A 475 8.16 25.68 12.24
C TYR A 475 9.02 26.02 11.04
N ALA A 476 8.84 27.23 10.52
CA ALA A 476 9.70 27.84 9.53
C ALA A 476 10.06 29.27 9.94
N ARG A 477 11.25 29.70 9.54
CA ARG A 477 11.70 31.09 9.69
C ARG A 477 11.65 31.82 8.35
N ILE A 478 11.51 33.13 8.42
CA ILE A 478 11.62 34.01 7.26
C ILE A 478 13.08 34.08 6.79
N VAL A 479 13.31 33.94 5.48
CA VAL A 479 14.63 34.13 4.86
C VAL A 479 14.66 35.24 3.82
N ASN A 480 13.59 35.42 3.05
CA ASN A 480 13.49 36.48 2.04
C ASN A 480 12.12 37.16 2.13
N ARG A 481 12.10 38.47 1.89
CA ARG A 481 10.87 39.27 1.74
C ARG A 481 10.37 39.19 0.30
N GLY A 482 9.07 39.39 0.11
CA GLY A 482 8.40 39.30 -1.19
C GLY A 482 7.16 38.44 -1.17
N GLU A 483 6.64 38.16 -2.37
CA GLU A 483 5.49 37.28 -2.59
C GLU A 483 5.97 35.93 -3.13
N PHE A 484 5.51 34.85 -2.50
CA PHE A 484 5.94 33.50 -2.85
C PHE A 484 4.73 32.58 -3.01
N LYS A 485 4.74 31.78 -4.08
CA LYS A 485 3.80 30.68 -4.27
C LYS A 485 4.05 29.61 -3.20
N GLY A 486 2.98 29.12 -2.59
CA GLY A 486 3.00 27.90 -1.78
C GLY A 486 2.41 26.75 -2.58
N GLU A 487 3.25 25.77 -2.87
CA GLU A 487 2.83 24.54 -3.55
C GLU A 487 1.87 23.74 -2.65
N PRO A 488 0.95 22.96 -3.22
CA PRO A 488 0.15 21.98 -2.51
C PRO A 488 0.99 21.07 -1.59
N ALA A 489 0.49 20.78 -0.39
CA ALA A 489 0.97 19.63 0.37
C ALA A 489 0.32 18.36 -0.19
N LEU A 490 1.14 17.35 -0.48
CA LEU A 490 0.72 16.08 -1.07
C LEU A 490 0.51 15.02 0.00
N PHE A 491 -0.49 14.16 -0.17
CA PHE A 491 -0.77 13.02 0.70
C PHE A 491 -0.86 11.72 -0.11
N GLN A 492 0.08 10.79 0.13
CA GLN A 492 0.24 9.57 -0.66
C GLN A 492 0.29 8.33 0.23
N HIS A 493 -0.38 7.25 -0.15
CA HIS A 493 -0.24 5.95 0.50
C HIS A 493 1.10 5.31 0.09
N VAL A 494 1.91 4.88 1.07
CA VAL A 494 3.30 4.48 0.82
C VAL A 494 3.37 3.17 0.06
N GLN A 495 2.61 2.15 0.44
CA GLN A 495 2.72 0.82 -0.19
C GLN A 495 2.16 0.79 -1.62
N SER A 496 1.01 1.43 -1.88
CA SER A 496 0.39 1.43 -3.22
C SER A 496 0.94 2.51 -4.16
N GLY A 497 1.63 3.52 -3.62
CA GLY A 497 2.02 4.73 -4.34
C GLY A 497 0.83 5.60 -4.77
N GLN A 498 -0.40 5.31 -4.31
CA GLN A 498 -1.59 6.06 -4.70
C GLN A 498 -1.57 7.46 -4.08
N MET A 499 -1.82 8.48 -4.92
CA MET A 499 -2.07 9.84 -4.45
C MET A 499 -3.48 9.94 -3.87
N CYS A 500 -3.58 10.22 -2.57
CA CYS A 500 -4.85 10.19 -1.83
C CYS A 500 -5.50 11.57 -1.73
N SER A 501 -4.71 12.63 -1.55
CA SER A 501 -5.21 14.01 -1.38
C SER A 501 -4.12 15.04 -1.62
N LEU A 502 -4.53 16.29 -1.82
CA LEU A 502 -3.64 17.44 -1.83
C LEU A 502 -4.36 18.71 -1.34
N THR A 503 -3.60 19.64 -0.76
CA THR A 503 -4.14 20.97 -0.43
C THR A 503 -4.25 21.83 -1.69
N GLY A 504 -5.08 22.87 -1.67
CA GLY A 504 -5.01 23.90 -2.71
C GLY A 504 -3.65 24.60 -2.76
N GLU A 505 -3.31 25.19 -3.91
CA GLU A 505 -2.20 26.14 -4.00
C GLU A 505 -2.49 27.37 -3.12
N ASP A 506 -1.46 27.97 -2.55
CA ASP A 506 -1.60 29.22 -1.80
C ASP A 506 -0.48 30.23 -2.11
N ARG A 507 -0.54 31.39 -1.45
CA ARG A 507 0.45 32.47 -1.56
C ARG A 507 0.77 33.03 -0.18
N VAL A 508 2.05 33.31 0.04
CA VAL A 508 2.56 33.95 1.24
C VAL A 508 3.21 35.29 0.88
N GLU A 509 2.87 36.32 1.65
CA GLU A 509 3.42 37.67 1.53
C GLU A 509 4.30 37.97 2.75
N ILE A 510 5.54 38.40 2.53
CA ILE A 510 6.52 38.68 3.58
C ILE A 510 7.03 40.12 3.43
N ARG A 511 6.79 40.95 4.45
CA ARG A 511 7.14 42.38 4.49
C ARG A 511 8.38 42.69 5.33
#